data_AF-A0A6I2G4T6-F1
#
_entry.id   AF-A0A6I2G4T6-F1
#
_cell.length_a   1.000
_cell.length_b   1.000
_cell.length_c   1.000
_cell.angle_alpha   90.00
_cell.angle_beta   90.00
_cell.angle_gamma   90.00
#
_symmetry.space_group_name_H-M   'P 1'
#
loop_
_entity.id
_entity.type
_entity.pdbx_description
1 polymer ?
#
loop_
_entity_poly.entity_id
_entity_poly.type
_entity_poly.pdbx_seq_one_letter_code
_entity_poly.pdbx_strand_id
1 'polypeptide(L)'
;MAAHADNAWTVRNVGTGQYLGILGARMGDATPVVAVQDPFAWEIWPDVQDRSYYRLLVPGQPRPINVELSDHGNPANGTPIQLWDQWQGLNQCWGFEQA
;
A
#
# COMPACT_ATOMS: atom_id res chain seq x y z
N MET A 1 18.81 10.37 -15.50
CA MET A 1 18.16 9.11 -15.90
C MET A 1 18.08 8.25 -14.65
N ALA A 2 16.90 8.09 -14.06
CA ALA A 2 16.70 7.23 -12.89
C ALA A 2 15.84 6.05 -13.33
N ALA A 3 16.42 4.84 -13.28
CA ALA A 3 15.70 3.60 -13.47
C ALA A 3 15.18 3.16 -12.10
N HIS A 4 13.87 3.19 -11.90
CA HIS A 4 13.15 2.57 -10.79
C HIS A 4 12.34 1.39 -11.36
N ALA A 5 13.05 0.41 -11.93
CA ALA A 5 12.41 -0.73 -12.61
C ALA A 5 12.54 -2.06 -11.84
N ASP A 6 13.40 -2.16 -10.82
CA ASP A 6 13.81 -3.47 -10.30
C ASP A 6 13.09 -3.91 -9.01
N ASN A 7 12.24 -3.07 -8.41
CA ASN A 7 11.61 -3.37 -7.11
C ASN A 7 10.09 -3.14 -7.07
N ALA A 8 9.40 -3.35 -8.20
CA ALA A 8 7.95 -3.27 -8.29
C ALA A 8 7.30 -4.62 -7.95
N TRP A 9 6.41 -4.62 -6.97
CA TRP A 9 5.66 -5.78 -6.52
C TRP A 9 4.18 -5.65 -6.87
N THR A 10 3.53 -6.77 -7.14
CA THR A 10 2.06 -6.83 -7.24
C THR A 10 1.52 -7.73 -6.14
N VAL A 11 0.46 -7.32 -5.47
CA VAL A 11 -0.22 -8.15 -4.45
C VAL A 11 -1.49 -8.71 -5.08
N ARG A 12 -1.54 -10.03 -5.30
CA ARG A 12 -2.67 -10.71 -5.96
C ARG A 12 -3.46 -11.54 -4.95
N ASN A 13 -4.77 -11.37 -4.95
CA ASN A 13 -5.67 -12.27 -4.26
C ASN A 13 -5.80 -13.57 -5.06
N VAL A 14 -5.35 -14.70 -4.50
CA VAL A 14 -5.33 -16.00 -5.20
C VAL A 14 -6.73 -16.52 -5.53
N GLY A 15 -7.71 -16.29 -4.65
CA GLY A 15 -9.08 -16.80 -4.83
C GLY A 15 -9.89 -16.07 -5.91
N THR A 16 -9.65 -14.78 -6.11
CA THR A 16 -10.38 -13.95 -7.09
C THR A 16 -9.55 -13.63 -8.33
N GLY A 17 -8.23 -13.77 -8.26
CA GLY A 17 -7.30 -13.37 -9.30
C GLY A 17 -7.07 -11.85 -9.42
N GLN A 18 -7.80 -11.02 -8.66
CA GLN A 18 -7.68 -9.56 -8.63
C GLN A 18 -6.44 -9.10 -7.86
N TYR A 19 -6.03 -7.86 -8.08
CA TYR A 19 -4.85 -7.25 -7.45
C TYR A 19 -5.25 -6.19 -6.43
N LEU A 20 -4.44 -6.00 -5.40
CA LEU A 20 -4.53 -4.82 -4.54
C LEU A 20 -4.03 -3.61 -5.34
N GLY A 21 -4.86 -2.59 -5.48
CA GLY A 21 -4.53 -1.40 -6.25
C GLY A 21 -5.44 -0.23 -5.91
N ILE A 22 -5.43 0.79 -6.75
CA ILE A 22 -6.27 1.99 -6.61
C ILE A 22 -7.13 2.16 -7.86
N LEU A 23 -8.29 2.81 -7.71
CA LEU A 23 -9.17 3.13 -8.82
C LEU A 23 -8.97 4.57 -9.29
N GLY A 24 -8.89 4.74 -10.61
CA GLY A 24 -8.84 6.05 -11.26
C GLY A 24 -7.43 6.65 -11.35
N ALA A 25 -7.36 7.85 -11.92
CA ALA A 25 -6.10 8.53 -12.22
C ALA A 25 -5.55 9.36 -11.06
N ARG A 26 -6.36 9.65 -10.04
CA ARG A 26 -5.96 10.49 -8.91
C ARG A 26 -5.35 9.62 -7.82
N MET A 27 -4.11 9.93 -7.46
CA MET A 27 -3.38 9.34 -6.33
C MET A 27 -3.19 10.43 -5.28
N GLY A 28 -3.60 10.17 -4.04
CA GLY A 28 -3.52 11.13 -2.94
C GLY A 28 -4.24 10.64 -1.68
N ASP A 29 -4.20 11.44 -0.63
CA ASP A 29 -4.88 11.13 0.63
C ASP A 29 -6.34 10.73 0.43
N ALA A 30 -6.76 9.73 1.22
CA ALA A 30 -8.09 9.11 1.17
C ALA A 30 -8.44 8.39 -0.14
N THR A 31 -7.48 8.19 -1.06
CA THR A 31 -7.71 7.33 -2.23
C THR A 31 -7.93 5.89 -1.76
N PRO A 32 -9.06 5.26 -2.10
CA PRO A 32 -9.33 3.88 -1.67
C PRO A 32 -8.33 2.89 -2.27
N VAL A 33 -7.82 1.98 -1.44
CA VAL A 33 -7.05 0.82 -1.87
C VAL A 33 -7.98 -0.38 -1.89
N VAL A 34 -8.22 -0.93 -3.07
CA VAL A 34 -9.28 -1.91 -3.33
C VAL A 34 -8.79 -3.04 -4.24
N ALA A 35 -9.62 -4.06 -4.44
CA ALA A 35 -9.39 -5.07 -5.46
C ALA A 35 -9.64 -4.48 -6.86
N VAL A 36 -8.67 -4.63 -7.76
CA VAL A 36 -8.72 -4.17 -9.15
C VAL A 36 -8.38 -5.30 -10.12
N GLN A 37 -8.81 -5.17 -11.37
CA GLN A 37 -8.57 -6.19 -12.41
C GLN A 37 -7.13 -6.15 -12.91
N ASP A 38 -6.60 -4.96 -13.17
CA ASP A 38 -5.26 -4.78 -13.69
C ASP A 38 -4.21 -4.78 -12.56
N PRO A 39 -3.00 -5.36 -12.79
CA PRO A 39 -1.93 -5.31 -11.81
C PRO A 39 -1.55 -3.87 -11.46
N PHE A 40 -1.42 -3.58 -10.17
CA PHE A 40 -0.89 -2.32 -9.67
C PHE A 40 0.49 -2.56 -9.04
N ALA A 41 1.46 -1.76 -9.48
CA ALA A 41 2.83 -1.83 -8.99
C ALA A 41 2.98 -1.06 -7.66
N TRP A 42 3.48 -1.75 -6.64
CA TRP A 42 3.84 -1.20 -5.34
C TRP A 42 5.35 -1.25 -5.16
N GLU A 43 5.90 -0.21 -4.55
CA GLU A 43 7.22 -0.31 -3.92
C GLU A 43 7.05 -0.84 -2.50
N ILE A 44 7.69 -1.95 -2.16
CA ILE A 44 7.59 -2.55 -0.82
C ILE A 44 8.94 -2.43 -0.12
N TRP A 45 8.94 -1.71 1.00
CA TRP A 45 10.14 -1.43 1.78
C TRP A 45 9.92 -1.79 3.25
N PRO A 46 10.93 -2.34 3.95
CA PRO A 46 10.83 -2.54 5.40
C PRO A 46 10.62 -1.19 6.10
N ASP A 47 9.82 -1.16 7.15
CA ASP A 47 9.68 0.02 7.99
C ASP A 47 11.02 0.36 8.67
N VAL A 48 11.27 1.65 8.86
CA VAL A 48 12.55 2.15 9.39
C VAL A 48 12.66 2.03 10.90
N GLN A 49 11.54 1.94 11.63
CA GLN A 49 11.50 1.78 13.08
C GLN A 49 11.50 0.31 13.46
N ASP A 50 10.74 -0.52 12.73
CA ASP A 50 10.69 -1.96 12.93
C ASP A 50 10.71 -2.71 11.59
N ARG A 51 11.87 -3.31 11.27
CA ARG A 51 12.10 -4.01 10.00
C ARG A 51 11.35 -5.33 9.87
N SER A 52 10.58 -5.75 10.89
CA SER A 52 9.63 -6.87 10.77
C SER A 52 8.36 -6.48 10.03
N TYR A 53 8.05 -5.18 9.95
CA TYR A 53 6.95 -4.62 9.17
C TYR A 53 7.42 -4.00 7.86
N TYR A 54 6.47 -3.82 6.96
CA TYR A 54 6.70 -3.24 5.63
C TYR A 54 5.73 -2.10 5.35
N ARG A 55 6.16 -1.20 4.46
CA ARG A 55 5.34 -0.14 3.87
C ARG A 55 5.17 -0.42 2.38
N LEU A 56 3.93 -0.28 1.90
CA LEU A 56 3.58 -0.40 0.49
C LEU A 56 3.37 1.00 -0.07
N LEU A 57 4.29 1.46 -0.91
CA LEU A 57 4.31 2.81 -1.46
C LEU A 57 3.89 2.86 -2.92
N VAL A 58 3.29 3.97 -3.31
CA VAL A 58 3.04 4.27 -4.72
C VAL A 58 4.36 4.72 -5.38
N PRO A 59 4.80 4.05 -6.47
CA PRO A 59 6.03 4.42 -7.17
C PRO A 59 6.00 5.83 -7.76
N GLY A 60 7.16 6.49 -7.80
CA GLY A 60 7.38 7.72 -8.56
C GLY A 60 6.69 8.97 -8.03
N GLN A 61 6.16 8.94 -6.80
CA GLN A 61 5.52 10.11 -6.19
C GLN A 61 6.56 11.09 -5.62
N PRO A 62 6.32 12.42 -5.73
CA PRO A 62 7.25 13.44 -5.20
C PRO A 62 7.30 13.45 -3.67
N ARG A 63 6.27 12.92 -3.01
CA ARG A 63 6.25 12.60 -1.58
C ARG A 63 5.85 11.14 -1.40
N PRO A 64 6.40 10.43 -0.40
CA PRO A 64 6.00 9.06 -0.13
C PRO A 64 4.54 9.02 0.31
N ILE A 65 3.71 8.28 -0.42
CA ILE A 65 2.32 7.99 -0.09
C ILE A 65 2.15 6.47 -0.07
N ASN A 66 1.52 5.95 0.98
CA ASN A 66 1.51 4.52 1.27
C ASN A 66 0.14 4.02 1.72
N VAL A 67 0.01 2.70 1.74
CA VAL A 67 -1.18 1.99 2.19
C VAL A 67 -1.35 2.16 3.70
N GLU A 68 -2.53 2.62 4.10
CA GLU A 68 -2.91 2.94 5.48
C GLU A 68 -4.26 2.29 5.85
N LEU A 69 -4.37 1.72 7.05
CA LEU A 69 -5.66 1.48 7.69
C LEU A 69 -6.20 2.80 8.23
N SER A 70 -7.33 3.24 7.68
CA SER A 70 -7.89 4.58 7.91
C SER A 70 -8.26 4.86 9.38
N ASP A 71 -8.53 6.14 9.67
CA ASP A 71 -8.93 6.62 11.00
C ASP A 71 -7.95 6.18 12.10
N HIS A 72 -6.66 6.42 11.84
CA HIS A 72 -5.54 6.08 12.75
C HIS A 72 -5.46 4.59 13.11
N GLY A 73 -5.90 3.70 12.21
CA GLY A 73 -5.90 2.26 12.44
C GLY A 73 -7.13 1.79 13.21
N ASN A 74 -8.30 2.36 12.91
CA ASN A 74 -9.55 1.99 13.56
C ASN A 74 -9.81 0.47 13.41
N PRO A 75 -9.97 -0.27 14.53
CA PRO A 75 -10.14 -1.73 14.48
C PRO A 75 -11.55 -2.17 14.09
N ALA A 76 -12.48 -1.24 13.85
CA ALA A 76 -13.85 -1.59 13.49
C ALA A 76 -13.90 -2.36 12.17
N ASN A 77 -14.79 -3.35 12.11
CA ASN A 77 -15.02 -4.12 10.89
C ASN A 77 -15.45 -3.20 9.74
N GLY A 78 -14.83 -3.38 8.58
CA GLY A 78 -15.11 -2.55 7.40
C GLY A 78 -14.38 -1.21 7.39
N THR A 79 -13.48 -0.94 8.35
CA THR A 79 -12.57 0.21 8.28
C THR A 79 -11.81 0.19 6.95
N PRO A 80 -11.92 1.25 6.13
CA PRO A 80 -11.27 1.29 4.83
C PRO A 80 -9.75 1.22 4.91
N ILE A 81 -9.16 0.63 3.88
CA ILE A 81 -7.74 0.80 3.54
C ILE A 81 -7.66 1.90 2.48
N GLN A 82 -6.76 2.85 2.68
CA GLN A 82 -6.60 4.02 1.82
C GLN A 82 -5.14 4.36 1.60
N LEU A 83 -4.88 5.28 0.66
CA LEU A 83 -3.61 5.97 0.56
C LEU A 83 -3.57 7.14 1.54
N TRP A 84 -2.39 7.37 2.12
CA TRP A 84 -2.13 8.54 2.95
C TRP A 84 -0.66 8.95 2.89
N ASP A 85 -0.38 10.25 3.00
CA ASP A 85 0.98 10.77 3.12
C ASP A 85 1.74 10.03 4.25
N GLN A 86 2.96 9.60 3.97
CA GLN A 86 3.70 8.75 4.88
C GLN A 86 4.07 9.50 6.17
N TRP A 87 3.80 8.86 7.31
CA TRP A 87 4.23 9.32 8.64
C TRP A 87 4.58 8.13 9.54
N GLN A 88 4.96 8.39 10.80
CA GLN A 88 5.42 7.37 11.75
C GLN A 88 4.28 6.52 12.37
N GLY A 89 3.09 6.52 11.75
CA GLY A 89 1.93 5.79 12.25
C GLY A 89 2.03 4.28 12.01
N LEU A 90 1.72 3.48 13.04
CA LEU A 90 1.68 2.01 12.95
C LEU A 90 0.58 1.51 12.02
N ASN A 91 -0.47 2.31 11.79
CA ASN A 91 -1.54 2.03 10.84
C ASN A 91 -1.08 2.01 9.37
N GLN A 92 0.20 2.32 9.11
CA GLN A 92 0.85 2.23 7.82
C GLN A 92 1.87 1.08 7.71
N CYS A 93 1.99 0.24 8.76
CA CYS A 93 2.93 -0.86 8.87
C CYS A 93 2.22 -2.21 8.68
N TRP A 94 2.69 -3.02 7.73
CA TRP A 94 2.05 -4.28 7.34
C TRP A 94 2.97 -5.47 7.58
N GLY A 95 2.45 -6.48 8.29
CA GLY A 95 3.10 -7.78 8.46
C GLY A 95 2.68 -8.74 7.35
N PHE A 96 3.61 -9.61 6.93
CA PHE A 96 3.33 -10.70 6.00
C PHE A 96 3.66 -12.03 6.67
N GLU A 97 2.71 -12.95 6.63
CA GLU A 97 2.83 -14.29 7.19
C GLU A 97 2.59 -15.33 6.10
N GLN A 98 3.32 -16.44 6.17
CA GLN A 98 3.05 -17.59 5.33
C GLN A 98 1.85 -18.35 5.91
N ALA A 99 0.82 -18.54 5.09
CA ALA A 99 -0.36 -19.34 5.42
C ALA A 99 -0.11 -20.85 5.25
#